data_AF-A0A257TBS7-F1
#
_entry.id   AF-A0A257TBS7-F1
#
_cell.length_a   1.000
_cell.length_b   1.000
_cell.length_c   1.000
_cell.angle_alpha   90.00
_cell.angle_beta   90.00
_cell.angle_gamma   90.00
#
_symmetry.space_group_name_H-M   'P 1'
#
loop_
_entity.id
_entity.type
_entity.pdbx_description
1 polymer ?
#
loop_
_entity_poly.entity_id
_entity_poly.type
_entity_poly.pdbx_seq_one_letter_code
_entity_poly.pdbx_strand_id
1 'polypeptide(L)'
;MMINRKNAIERATFLTQTSSLNAATIAVGEQLAGTAELSMDMAIAVLDNNQIAEMAGFLNDSKTCKELDVPCDDVGLDLDELREWGLTRKQYCIAHEIALIAHMVDRVRTHRNESTDTPRTLRAYSS
;
A
#
# COMPACT_ATOMS: atom_id res chain seq x y z
N MET A 1 -15.08 -7.65 4.72
CA MET A 1 -13.73 -8.06 5.20
C MET A 1 -12.94 -6.78 5.31
N MET A 2 -12.42 -6.47 6.50
CA MET A 2 -11.81 -5.17 6.78
C MET A 2 -10.31 -5.37 6.95
N ILE A 3 -9.52 -4.80 6.04
CA ILE A 3 -8.06 -4.76 6.20
C ILE A 3 -7.74 -3.87 7.38
N ASN A 4 -6.91 -4.36 8.32
CA ASN A 4 -6.40 -3.53 9.40
C ASN A 4 -5.24 -2.68 8.85
N ARG A 5 -5.57 -1.47 8.39
CA ARG A 5 -4.63 -0.52 7.78
C ARG A 5 -3.39 -0.29 8.65
N LYS A 6 -3.57 -0.07 9.95
CA LYS A 6 -2.46 0.19 10.87
C LYS A 6 -1.47 -0.96 10.87
N ASN A 7 -1.96 -2.18 11.07
CA ASN A 7 -1.10 -3.37 11.09
C ASN A 7 -0.43 -3.61 9.72
N ALA A 8 -1.14 -3.33 8.62
CA ALA A 8 -0.61 -3.50 7.26
C ALA A 8 0.52 -2.49 6.98
N ILE A 9 0.35 -1.22 7.38
CA ILE A 9 1.37 -0.19 7.25
C ILE A 9 2.59 -0.54 8.08
N GLU A 10 2.41 -0.88 9.36
CA GLU A 10 3.51 -1.29 10.24
C GLU A 10 4.29 -2.44 9.59
N ARG A 11 3.59 -3.50 9.17
CA ARG A 11 4.21 -4.65 8.51
C ARG A 11 4.95 -4.26 7.22
N ALA A 12 4.31 -3.50 6.34
CA ALA A 12 4.90 -3.07 5.07
C ALA A 12 6.11 -2.15 5.27
N THR A 13 6.14 -1.33 6.34
CA THR A 13 7.31 -0.48 6.63
C THR A 13 8.56 -1.26 7.01
N PHE A 14 8.43 -2.50 7.51
CA PHE A 14 9.57 -3.39 7.78
C PHE A 14 10.16 -4.04 6.51
N LEU A 15 9.42 -4.07 5.40
CA LEU A 15 9.84 -4.68 4.13
C LEU A 15 10.70 -3.72 3.27
N THR A 16 11.81 -3.26 3.83
CA THR A 16 12.61 -2.13 3.28
C THR A 16 13.27 -2.38 1.93
N GLN A 17 13.46 -3.65 1.54
CA GLN A 17 14.08 -4.02 0.25
C GLN A 17 13.08 -4.12 -0.91
N THR A 18 11.80 -3.83 -0.65
CA THR A 18 10.71 -3.93 -1.63
C THR A 18 10.08 -2.56 -1.85
N SER A 19 9.55 -2.30 -3.05
CA SER A 19 8.79 -1.07 -3.31
C SER A 19 7.61 -0.93 -2.33
N SER A 20 7.18 0.31 -2.08
CA SER A 20 6.06 0.59 -1.17
C SER A 20 4.77 -0.15 -1.59
N LEU A 21 4.52 -0.25 -2.90
CA LEU A 21 3.41 -1.01 -3.47
C LEU A 21 3.54 -2.52 -3.20
N ASN A 22 4.69 -3.14 -3.50
CA ASN A 22 4.88 -4.57 -3.26
C ASN A 22 4.83 -4.91 -1.76
N ALA A 23 5.40 -4.06 -0.92
CA ALA A 23 5.33 -4.21 0.52
C ALA A 23 3.89 -4.14 1.04
N ALA A 24 3.07 -3.23 0.50
CA ALA A 24 1.65 -3.13 0.81
C ALA A 24 0.89 -4.40 0.36
N THR A 25 1.14 -4.87 -0.87
CA THR A 25 0.53 -6.11 -1.40
C THR A 25 0.85 -7.32 -0.52
N ILE A 26 2.11 -7.47 -0.10
CA ILE A 26 2.53 -8.55 0.82
C ILE A 26 1.81 -8.42 2.16
N ALA A 27 1.83 -7.24 2.78
CA ALA A 27 1.22 -7.04 4.10
C ALA A 27 -0.31 -7.28 4.08
N VAL A 28 -0.99 -6.88 3.00
CA VAL A 28 -2.40 -7.17 2.81
C VAL A 28 -2.62 -8.67 2.59
N GLY A 29 -1.85 -9.31 1.71
CA GLY A 29 -1.91 -10.75 1.48
C GLY A 29 -1.72 -11.58 2.77
N GLU A 30 -0.77 -11.19 3.62
CA GLU A 30 -0.53 -11.82 4.93
C GLU A 30 -1.77 -11.74 5.83
N GLN A 31 -2.46 -10.59 5.88
CA GLN A 31 -3.70 -10.45 6.66
C GLN A 31 -4.83 -11.31 6.11
N LEU A 32 -4.95 -11.39 4.79
CA LEU A 32 -5.99 -12.19 4.13
C LEU A 32 -5.78 -13.69 4.35
N ALA A 33 -4.53 -14.14 4.31
CA ALA A 33 -4.17 -15.53 4.54
C ALA A 33 -4.12 -15.91 6.03
N GLY A 34 -4.07 -14.93 6.93
CA GLY A 34 -3.89 -15.17 8.36
C GLY A 34 -2.51 -15.74 8.71
N THR A 35 -1.50 -15.53 7.86
CA THR A 35 -0.12 -15.98 8.06
C THR A 35 0.87 -14.87 7.74
N ALA A 36 1.99 -14.83 8.44
CA ALA A 36 3.08 -13.90 8.16
C ALA A 36 4.06 -14.49 7.12
N GLU A 37 4.98 -13.65 6.67
CA GLU A 37 6.16 -14.00 5.86
C GLU A 37 5.82 -14.54 4.46
N LEU A 38 4.77 -13.99 3.85
CA LEU A 38 4.47 -14.30 2.45
C LEU A 38 5.51 -13.67 1.53
N SER A 39 5.89 -14.41 0.49
CA SER A 39 6.56 -13.85 -0.68
C SER A 39 5.56 -13.05 -1.51
N MET A 40 6.06 -12.24 -2.44
CA MET A 40 5.18 -11.50 -3.36
C MET A 40 4.26 -12.44 -4.15
N ASP A 41 4.79 -13.53 -4.70
CA ASP A 41 4.00 -14.48 -5.49
C ASP A 41 2.93 -15.17 -4.64
N MET A 42 3.25 -15.51 -3.39
CA MET A 42 2.27 -16.07 -2.45
C MET A 42 1.20 -15.05 -2.08
N ALA A 43 1.57 -13.78 -1.88
CA ALA A 43 0.62 -12.72 -1.59
C ALA A 43 -0.34 -12.49 -2.78
N ILE A 44 0.17 -12.48 -4.01
CA ILE A 44 -0.67 -12.40 -5.24
C ILE A 44 -1.60 -13.60 -5.33
N ALA A 45 -1.11 -14.82 -5.07
CA ALA A 45 -1.93 -16.02 -5.10
C ALA A 45 -3.10 -15.96 -4.08
N VAL A 46 -2.87 -15.37 -2.90
CA VAL A 46 -3.90 -15.17 -1.87
C VAL A 46 -5.01 -14.21 -2.34
N LEU A 47 -4.71 -13.27 -3.25
CA LEU A 47 -5.72 -12.36 -3.79
C LEU A 47 -6.75 -13.08 -4.69
N ASP A 48 -6.44 -14.30 -5.15
CA ASP A 48 -7.30 -15.15 -5.99
C ASP A 48 -7.70 -14.51 -7.34
N ASN A 49 -7.16 -13.32 -7.65
CA ASN A 49 -7.31 -12.63 -8.92
C ASN A 49 -6.17 -11.62 -9.11
N ASN A 50 -5.31 -11.85 -10.10
CA ASN A 50 -4.15 -11.00 -10.39
C ASN A 50 -4.53 -9.55 -10.75
N GLN A 51 -5.75 -9.33 -11.26
CA GLN A 51 -6.27 -7.99 -11.58
C GLN A 51 -6.34 -7.08 -10.35
N ILE A 52 -6.38 -7.64 -9.14
CA ILE A 52 -6.36 -6.85 -7.89
C ILE A 52 -5.02 -6.13 -7.74
N ALA A 53 -3.91 -6.82 -8.01
CA ALA A 53 -2.58 -6.23 -7.93
C ALA A 53 -2.37 -5.20 -9.05
N GLU A 54 -2.87 -5.47 -10.25
CA GLU A 54 -2.82 -4.53 -11.39
C GLU A 54 -3.64 -3.27 -11.13
N MET A 55 -4.87 -3.41 -10.64
CA MET A 55 -5.71 -2.29 -10.23
C MET A 55 -5.08 -1.50 -9.09
N ALA A 56 -4.46 -2.17 -8.11
CA ALA A 56 -3.76 -1.48 -7.03
C ALA A 56 -2.60 -0.63 -7.55
N GLY A 57 -1.84 -1.14 -8.52
CA GLY A 57 -0.80 -0.39 -9.22
C GLY A 57 -1.37 0.82 -9.97
N PHE A 58 -2.43 0.61 -10.76
CA PHE A 58 -3.11 1.68 -11.47
C PHE A 58 -3.61 2.78 -10.52
N LEU A 59 -4.26 2.42 -9.43
CA LEU A 59 -4.75 3.37 -8.42
C LEU A 59 -3.59 4.10 -7.71
N ASN A 60 -2.52 3.38 -7.39
CA ASN A 60 -1.34 3.97 -6.76
C ASN A 60 -0.71 5.04 -7.65
N ASP A 61 -0.67 4.81 -8.97
CA ASP A 61 -0.05 5.73 -9.92
C ASP A 61 -0.99 6.88 -10.33
N SER A 62 -2.30 6.65 -10.34
CA SER A 62 -3.30 7.60 -10.83
C SER A 62 -3.96 8.45 -9.75
N LYS A 63 -3.91 8.03 -8.48
CA LYS A 63 -4.58 8.70 -7.36
C LYS A 63 -3.58 9.12 -6.29
N THR A 64 -3.89 10.23 -5.63
CA THR A 64 -3.16 10.69 -4.46
C THR A 64 -3.63 9.96 -3.20
N CYS A 65 -2.78 9.91 -2.18
CA CYS A 65 -3.13 9.40 -0.85
C CYS A 65 -4.44 10.01 -0.29
N LYS A 66 -4.72 11.29 -0.58
CA LYS A 66 -5.93 11.99 -0.10
C LYS A 66 -7.18 11.49 -0.81
N GLU A 67 -7.09 11.20 -2.11
CA GLU A 67 -8.21 10.66 -2.88
C GLU A 67 -8.52 9.22 -2.49
N LEU A 68 -7.49 8.46 -2.10
CA LEU A 68 -7.62 7.07 -1.65
C LEU A 68 -8.00 6.94 -0.16
N ASP A 69 -8.02 8.01 0.63
CA ASP A 69 -8.39 7.93 2.05
C ASP A 69 -9.92 7.88 2.27
N VAL A 70 -10.68 8.01 1.18
CA VAL A 70 -12.14 7.83 1.19
C VAL A 70 -12.46 6.35 1.41
N PRO A 71 -13.45 5.99 2.24
CA PRO A 71 -13.87 4.59 2.37
C PRO A 71 -14.27 4.02 1.01
N CYS A 72 -13.80 2.81 0.67
CA CYS A 72 -14.14 2.17 -0.61
C CYS A 72 -15.65 2.04 -0.84
N ASP A 73 -16.42 1.85 0.24
CA ASP A 73 -17.88 1.76 0.17
C ASP A 73 -18.55 3.08 -0.24
N ASP A 74 -17.87 4.20 -0.04
CA ASP A 74 -18.33 5.54 -0.40
C ASP A 74 -17.77 6.02 -1.75
N VAL A 75 -16.84 5.27 -2.34
CA VAL A 75 -16.40 5.51 -3.72
C VAL A 75 -17.57 5.16 -4.63
N GLY A 76 -18.09 6.15 -5.36
CA GLY A 76 -19.14 5.99 -6.37
C GLY A 76 -18.62 5.21 -7.57
N LEU A 77 -18.39 3.91 -7.37
CA LEU A 77 -17.82 3.03 -8.36
C LEU A 77 -18.82 2.75 -9.46
N ASP A 78 -18.39 2.97 -10.69
CA ASP A 78 -19.10 2.48 -11.86
C ASP A 78 -18.93 0.95 -11.92
N LEU A 79 -20.07 0.23 -11.88
CA LEU A 79 -20.07 -1.22 -11.96
C LEU A 79 -19.64 -1.73 -13.33
N ASP A 80 -19.80 -0.92 -14.38
CA ASP A 80 -19.35 -1.27 -15.73
C ASP A 80 -17.83 -1.20 -15.83
N GLU A 81 -17.18 -0.18 -15.25
CA GLU A 81 -15.71 -0.10 -15.16
C GLU A 81 -15.14 -1.30 -14.38
N LEU A 82 -15.74 -1.67 -13.25
CA LEU A 82 -15.30 -2.86 -12.50
C LEU A 82 -15.42 -4.15 -13.32
N ARG A 83 -16.46 -4.25 -14.17
CA ARG A 83 -16.66 -5.39 -15.05
C ARG A 83 -15.61 -5.48 -16.14
N GLU A 84 -15.17 -4.35 -16.70
CA GLU A 84 -14.09 -4.30 -17.69
C GLU A 84 -12.77 -4.84 -17.14
N TRP A 85 -12.50 -4.59 -15.86
CA TRP A 85 -11.33 -5.13 -15.16
C TRP A 85 -11.54 -6.55 -14.63
N GLY A 86 -12.74 -7.13 -14.78
CA GLY A 86 -13.05 -8.45 -14.22
C GLY A 86 -12.98 -8.48 -12.68
N LEU A 87 -13.25 -7.36 -12.03
CA LEU A 87 -13.19 -7.20 -10.59
C LEU A 87 -14.58 -7.13 -9.97
N THR A 88 -14.77 -7.81 -8.85
CA THR A 88 -15.92 -7.53 -7.98
C THR A 88 -15.65 -6.28 -7.13
N ARG A 89 -16.70 -5.66 -6.59
CA ARG A 89 -16.56 -4.53 -5.65
C ARG A 89 -15.63 -4.85 -4.48
N LYS A 90 -15.71 -6.06 -3.92
CA LYS A 90 -14.85 -6.49 -2.81
C LYS A 90 -13.37 -6.52 -3.23
N GLN A 91 -13.09 -7.02 -4.42
CA GLN A 91 -11.73 -7.11 -4.96
C GLN A 91 -11.18 -5.72 -5.30
N TYR A 92 -12.01 -4.82 -5.83
CA TYR A 92 -11.65 -3.41 -5.97
C TYR A 92 -11.31 -2.77 -4.63
N CYS A 93 -12.10 -3.02 -3.57
CA CYS A 93 -11.78 -2.48 -2.26
C CYS A 93 -10.45 -2.99 -1.72
N ILE A 94 -10.07 -4.24 -2.00
CA ILE A 94 -8.74 -4.75 -1.65
C ILE A 94 -7.66 -3.98 -2.43
N ALA A 95 -7.84 -3.79 -3.74
CA ALA A 95 -6.90 -3.02 -4.56
C ALA A 95 -6.75 -1.56 -4.08
N HIS A 96 -7.86 -0.93 -3.73
CA HIS A 96 -7.92 0.41 -3.17
C HIS A 96 -7.18 0.52 -1.83
N GLU A 97 -7.37 -0.44 -0.92
CA GLU A 97 -6.63 -0.50 0.34
C GLU A 97 -5.13 -0.69 0.11
N ILE A 98 -4.72 -1.57 -0.80
CA ILE A 98 -3.31 -1.78 -1.15
C ILE A 98 -2.69 -0.46 -1.65
N ALA A 99 -3.36 0.24 -2.56
CA ALA A 99 -2.88 1.52 -3.10
C ALA A 99 -2.75 2.59 -2.01
N LEU A 100 -3.74 2.72 -1.12
CA LEU A 100 -3.68 3.65 0.01
C LEU A 100 -2.50 3.32 0.94
N ILE A 101 -2.37 2.05 1.34
CA ILE A 101 -1.31 1.59 2.22
C ILE A 101 0.07 1.84 1.59
N ALA A 102 0.22 1.63 0.28
CA ALA A 102 1.45 1.90 -0.46
C ALA A 102 1.87 3.38 -0.32
N HIS A 103 0.97 4.32 -0.56
CA HIS A 103 1.21 5.76 -0.37
C HIS A 103 1.59 6.09 1.08
N MET A 104 0.92 5.51 2.06
CA MET A 104 1.21 5.75 3.48
C MET A 104 2.59 5.20 3.88
N VAL A 105 2.95 4.01 3.40
CA VAL A 105 4.26 3.38 3.62
C VAL A 105 5.36 4.22 2.98
N ASP A 106 5.13 4.72 1.77
CA ASP A 106 6.09 5.57 1.07
C ASP A 106 6.39 6.86 1.85
N ARG A 107 5.35 7.54 2.34
CA ARG A 107 5.49 8.72 3.20
C ARG A 107 6.26 8.42 4.48
N VAL A 108 5.96 7.30 5.15
CA VAL A 108 6.67 6.90 6.38
C VAL A 108 8.16 6.65 6.11
N ARG A 109 8.48 5.97 4.99
CA ARG A 109 9.86 5.68 4.60
C ARG A 109 10.63 6.94 4.24
N THR A 110 10.01 7.84 3.49
CA THR A 110 10.61 9.13 3.11
C THR A 110 10.91 9.98 4.35
N HIS A 111 9.98 10.13 5.28
CA HIS A 111 10.23 10.88 6.53
C HIS A 111 11.28 10.23 7.44
N ARG A 112 11.38 8.89 7.43
CA ARG A 112 12.43 8.18 8.18
C ARG A 112 13.81 8.47 7.59
N ASN A 113 13.92 8.52 6.27
CA ASN A 113 15.17 8.85 5.58
C ASN A 113 15.56 10.33 5.77
N GLU A 114 14.60 11.25 5.69
CA GLU A 114 14.83 12.68 5.96
C GLU A 114 15.27 12.97 7.40
N SER A 115 14.73 12.23 8.38
CA SER A 115 15.09 12.39 9.80
C SER A 115 16.52 11.93 10.12
N THR A 116 17.10 11.06 9.30
CA THR A 116 18.51 10.64 9.43
C THR A 116 19.51 11.59 8.78
N ASP A 117 19.04 12.57 7.98
CA ASP A 117 19.86 13.48 7.18
C ASP A 117 20.00 14.89 7.78
N THR A 118 19.93 15.05 9.11
CA THR A 118 20.44 16.29 9.73
C THR A 118 21.95 16.44 9.47
N PRO A 119 22.43 17.51 8.80
CA PRO A 119 23.86 17.72 8.62
C PRO A 119 24.49 18.05 9.98
N ARG A 120 25.35 17.14 10.47
CA ARG A 120 26.29 17.43 11.56
C ARG A 120 27.41 18.35 11.04
N THR A 121 27.14 19.62 10.84
CA THR A 121 28.22 20.62 10.75
C THR A 121 27.67 22.02 10.98
N LEU A 122 27.73 22.48 12.22
CA LEU A 122 28.01 23.88 12.59
C LEU A 122 28.54 23.87 14.04
N ARG A 123 29.73 23.28 14.21
CA ARG A 123 30.59 23.55 15.38
C ARG A 123 31.95 23.96 14.83
N ALA A 124 32.49 25.03 15.42
CA ALA A 124 33.68 25.81 15.03
C ALA A 124 33.34 26.93 14.03
N TYR A 125 33.55 28.22 14.32
CA TYR A 125 34.61 28.81 15.12
C TYR A 125 34.10 29.96 16.00
N SER A 126 34.45 29.91 17.29
CA SER A 126 34.71 31.10 18.09
C SER A 126 36.16 31.50 17.86
N SER A 127 36.38 32.75 17.47
CA SER A 127 37.57 33.58 17.75
C SER A 127 37.17 35.03 17.53
#